data_AF-N1ZAI5-F1
#
_entry.id   AF-N1ZAI5-F1
#
_cell.length_a   1.000
_cell.length_b   1.000
_cell.length_c   1.000
_cell.angle_alpha   90.00
_cell.angle_beta   90.00
_cell.angle_gamma   90.00
#
_symmetry.space_group_name_H-M   'P 1'
#
loop_
_entity.id
_entity.type
_entity.pdbx_description
1 polymer ?
#
loop_
_entity_poly.entity_id
_entity_poly.type
_entity_poly.pdbx_seq_one_letter_code
_entity_poly.pdbx_strand_id
1 'polypeptide(L)'
;MSKKEKIVPITSGSTDKEQSKIINKSIAEKEKKSNLQATENTENLKKFELEVLETITMEELYDTVYPPKAAVVDKLIYNGTYLFVGAPKIGKSFLMAQLGYHVSMG
;
A
#
# COMPACT_ATOMS: atom_id res chain seq x y z
N MET A 1 15.35 -43.36 31.85
CA MET A 1 14.82 -43.75 30.52
C MET A 1 13.87 -42.66 30.04
N SER A 2 14.28 -41.94 29.00
CA SER A 2 13.60 -40.77 28.44
C SER A 2 12.32 -41.17 27.69
N LYS A 3 11.20 -40.47 27.93
CA LYS A 3 10.04 -40.51 27.04
C LYS A 3 10.01 -39.19 26.26
N LYS A 4 10.19 -39.35 24.95
CA LYS A 4 10.36 -38.33 23.92
C LYS A 4 9.03 -37.59 23.70
N GLU A 5 9.02 -36.28 23.85
CA GLU A 5 7.88 -35.44 23.43
C GLU A 5 7.65 -35.62 21.91
N LYS A 6 6.41 -35.92 21.55
CA LYS A 6 5.98 -36.15 20.17
C LYS A 6 5.45 -34.83 19.61
N ILE A 7 6.30 -34.11 18.87
CA ILE A 7 5.89 -32.94 18.10
C ILE A 7 5.02 -33.44 16.94
N VAL A 8 3.75 -33.03 16.92
CA VAL A 8 2.83 -33.31 15.81
C VAL A 8 3.14 -32.32 14.68
N PRO A 9 3.47 -32.78 13.46
CA PRO A 9 3.60 -31.89 12.33
C PRO A 9 2.20 -31.40 11.95
N ILE A 10 1.96 -30.08 12.04
CA ILE A 10 0.80 -29.48 11.40
C ILE A 10 1.03 -29.54 9.89
N THR A 11 0.37 -30.52 9.27
CA THR A 11 0.32 -30.75 7.84
C THR A 11 -0.13 -29.47 7.13
N SER A 12 0.70 -29.01 6.20
CA SER A 12 0.40 -27.93 5.27
C SER A 12 -0.93 -28.19 4.57
N GLY A 13 -1.90 -27.31 4.78
CA GLY A 13 -3.16 -27.32 4.04
C GLY A 13 -2.91 -27.11 2.56
N SER A 14 -3.24 -28.13 1.77
CA SER A 14 -3.30 -28.08 0.31
C SER A 14 -4.32 -27.02 -0.13
N THR A 15 -3.88 -25.91 -0.69
CA THR A 15 -4.76 -24.99 -1.42
C THR A 15 -4.87 -25.50 -2.85
N ASP A 16 -5.90 -26.30 -3.12
CA ASP A 16 -6.22 -26.76 -4.48
C ASP A 16 -7.32 -25.84 -5.04
N LYS A 17 -6.96 -25.15 -6.13
CA LYS A 17 -7.74 -24.62 -7.27
C LYS A 17 -9.06 -23.89 -6.97
N GLU A 18 -9.27 -22.67 -7.47
CA GLU A 18 -9.45 -22.43 -8.90
C GLU A 18 -9.21 -20.93 -9.23
N GLN A 19 -8.38 -20.64 -10.24
CA GLN A 19 -8.25 -19.29 -10.78
C GLN A 19 -9.42 -19.04 -11.74
N SER A 20 -10.22 -18.01 -11.46
CA SER A 20 -11.36 -17.64 -12.30
C SER A 20 -10.92 -17.36 -13.74
N LYS A 21 -11.63 -17.97 -14.70
CA LYS A 21 -11.45 -17.86 -16.15
C LYS A 21 -11.28 -16.39 -16.57
N ILE A 22 -10.06 -16.05 -16.98
CA ILE A 22 -9.70 -14.72 -17.50
C ILE A 22 -10.49 -14.50 -18.80
N ILE A 23 -11.46 -13.59 -18.76
CA ILE A 23 -12.05 -13.03 -19.98
C ILE A 23 -11.07 -11.96 -20.44
N ASN A 24 -10.33 -12.23 -21.53
CA ASN A 24 -9.49 -11.25 -22.21
C ASN A 24 -10.38 -10.20 -22.89
N LYS A 25 -10.97 -9.29 -22.12
CA LYS A 25 -11.55 -8.06 -22.69
C LYS A 25 -10.39 -7.14 -23.03
N SER A 26 -10.00 -7.14 -24.31
CA SER A 26 -9.02 -6.23 -24.87
C SER A 26 -9.45 -4.77 -24.60
N ILE A 27 -8.63 -4.01 -23.90
CA ILE A 27 -8.82 -2.57 -23.64
C ILE A 27 -8.34 -1.77 -24.88
N ALA A 28 -8.74 -2.20 -26.07
CA ALA A 28 -8.35 -1.56 -27.34
C ALA A 28 -9.44 -0.66 -27.90
N GLU A 29 -10.48 -0.35 -27.12
CA GLU A 29 -11.48 0.63 -27.49
C GLU A 29 -11.25 1.89 -26.65
N LYS A 30 -10.65 2.91 -27.28
CA LYS A 30 -10.54 4.26 -26.70
C LYS A 30 -11.94 4.85 -26.60
N GLU A 31 -12.67 4.53 -25.53
CA GLU A 31 -13.77 5.38 -25.10
C GLU A 31 -13.15 6.71 -24.64
N LYS A 32 -13.25 7.74 -25.49
CA LYS A 32 -13.11 9.14 -25.07
C LYS A 32 -14.28 9.46 -24.14
N LYS A 33 -14.22 8.98 -22.90
CA LYS A 33 -15.02 9.53 -21.81
C LYS A 33 -14.24 10.71 -21.26
N SER A 34 -14.57 11.88 -21.81
CA SER A 34 -14.06 13.18 -21.39
C SER A 34 -14.32 13.39 -19.90
N ASN A 35 -13.30 13.93 -19.24
CA ASN A 35 -13.25 14.26 -17.83
C ASN A 35 -14.08 15.53 -17.50
N LEU A 36 -15.30 15.64 -18.06
CA LEU A 36 -16.13 16.85 -17.98
C LEU A 36 -16.84 17.02 -16.62
N GLN A 37 -16.92 15.96 -15.80
CA GLN A 37 -17.62 16.03 -14.51
C GLN A 37 -16.76 16.56 -13.35
N ALA A 38 -15.45 16.74 -13.53
CA ALA A 38 -14.57 17.19 -12.45
C ALA A 38 -14.60 18.72 -12.23
N THR A 39 -15.01 19.50 -13.24
CA THR A 39 -14.92 20.97 -13.23
C THR A 39 -16.18 21.70 -12.78
N GLU A 40 -17.34 21.03 -12.71
CA GLU A 40 -18.63 21.72 -12.51
C GLU A 40 -19.21 21.61 -11.08
N ASN A 41 -18.56 20.87 -10.16
CA ASN A 41 -19.11 20.61 -8.82
C ASN A 41 -18.45 21.40 -7.68
N THR A 42 -17.79 22.52 -7.96
CA THR A 42 -17.15 23.39 -6.94
C THR A 42 -18.15 23.87 -5.88
N GLU A 43 -19.44 23.98 -6.23
CA GLU A 43 -20.48 24.48 -5.34
C GLU A 43 -21.07 23.40 -4.40
N ASN A 44 -21.07 22.13 -4.83
CA ASN A 44 -21.62 21.01 -4.05
C ASN A 44 -20.58 20.26 -3.19
N LEU A 45 -19.28 20.53 -3.36
CA LEU A 45 -18.19 19.96 -2.55
C LEU A 45 -18.15 20.49 -1.11
N LYS A 46 -18.87 21.58 -0.79
CA LYS A 46 -18.89 22.17 0.56
C LYS A 46 -19.66 21.35 1.60
N LYS A 47 -20.41 20.31 1.21
CA LYS A 47 -21.33 19.60 2.11
C LYS A 47 -20.92 18.16 2.42
N PHE A 48 -19.92 17.62 1.74
CA PHE A 48 -19.32 16.34 2.10
C PHE A 48 -17.87 16.61 2.39
N GLU A 49 -17.38 16.14 3.54
CA GLU A 49 -15.97 16.04 3.92
C GLU A 49 -15.24 15.07 2.99
N LEU A 50 -15.39 15.23 1.68
CA LEU A 50 -14.41 14.73 0.74
C LEU A 50 -13.17 15.55 1.04
N GLU A 51 -12.14 14.90 1.57
CA GLU A 51 -10.77 15.43 1.57
C GLU A 51 -10.44 15.81 0.12
N VAL A 52 -10.73 17.06 -0.22
CA VAL A 52 -10.36 17.64 -1.50
C VAL A 52 -8.84 17.68 -1.47
N LEU A 53 -8.21 16.82 -2.28
CA LEU A 53 -6.76 16.85 -2.45
C LEU A 53 -6.37 18.27 -2.88
N GLU A 54 -5.44 18.86 -2.15
CA GLU A 54 -4.93 20.18 -2.47
C GLU A 54 -4.28 20.15 -3.85
N THR A 55 -4.79 20.96 -4.77
CA THR A 55 -4.22 21.15 -6.10
C THR A 55 -3.27 22.33 -6.07
N ILE A 56 -2.01 22.10 -6.42
CA ILE A 56 -0.99 23.14 -6.59
C ILE A 56 -0.65 23.31 -8.08
N THR A 57 -0.38 24.53 -8.51
CA THR A 57 0.10 24.80 -9.87
C THR A 57 1.57 24.41 -10.03
N MET A 58 2.04 24.27 -11.27
CA MET A 58 3.44 23.93 -11.54
C MET A 58 4.41 25.01 -11.06
N GLU A 59 4.05 26.29 -11.20
CA GLU A 59 4.87 27.42 -10.75
C GLU A 59 5.01 27.41 -9.22
N GLU A 60 3.89 27.25 -8.52
CA GLU A 60 3.88 27.12 -7.05
C GLU A 60 4.68 25.90 -6.60
N LEU A 61 4.59 24.75 -7.29
CA LEU A 61 5.38 23.56 -6.95
C LEU A 61 6.89 23.85 -7.00
N TYR A 62 7.35 24.64 -7.97
CA TYR A 62 8.77 24.98 -8.09
C TYR A 62 9.24 26.05 -7.10
N ASP A 63 8.37 27.02 -6.78
CA ASP A 63 8.71 28.13 -5.87
C ASP A 63 8.53 27.77 -4.38
N THR A 64 7.83 26.67 -4.08
CA THR A 64 7.56 26.21 -2.72
C THR A 64 8.73 25.41 -2.12
N VAL A 65 9.17 25.82 -0.94
CA VAL A 65 10.15 25.06 -0.14
C VAL A 65 9.42 24.10 0.79
N TYR A 66 9.48 22.80 0.49
CA TYR A 66 8.86 21.77 1.33
C TYR A 66 9.77 21.39 2.52
N PRO A 67 9.25 21.38 3.76
CA PRO A 67 10.01 20.90 4.90
C PRO A 67 10.32 19.40 4.74
N PRO A 68 11.44 18.92 5.32
CA PRO A 68 11.74 17.50 5.36
C PRO A 68 10.59 16.72 6.00
N LYS A 69 10.15 15.63 5.34
CA LYS A 69 9.13 14.75 5.90
C LYS A 69 9.68 14.05 7.14
N ALA A 70 8.84 13.93 8.17
CA ALA A 70 9.16 13.10 9.32
C ALA A 70 9.35 11.64 8.88
N ALA A 71 10.46 11.03 9.30
CA ALA A 71 10.69 9.61 9.10
C ALA A 71 9.89 8.81 10.15
N VAL A 72 9.32 7.69 9.73
CA VAL A 72 8.70 6.69 10.62
C VAL A 72 9.79 5.85 11.29
N VAL A 73 10.82 5.52 10.50
CA VAL A 73 12.06 4.92 10.99
C VAL A 73 13.20 5.71 10.38
N ASP A 74 14.02 6.31 11.24
CA ASP A 74 15.12 7.19 10.83
C ASP A 74 15.96 6.57 9.72
N LYS A 75 16.14 7.36 8.64
CA LYS A 75 16.94 7.02 7.47
C LYS A 75 16.49 5.76 6.70
N LEU A 76 15.31 5.21 7.02
CA LEU A 76 14.82 3.97 6.40
C LEU A 76 13.44 4.14 5.78
N ILE A 77 12.46 4.62 6.54
CA ILE A 77 11.04 4.64 6.14
C ILE A 77 10.44 6.01 6.42
N TYR A 78 9.84 6.62 5.40
CA TYR A 78 9.00 7.82 5.53
C TYR A 78 7.52 7.43 5.48
N ASN A 79 6.62 8.37 5.69
CA ASN A 79 5.19 8.09 5.54
C ASN A 79 4.87 7.66 4.09
N GLY A 80 4.29 6.47 3.95
CA GLY A 80 3.93 5.91 2.65
C GLY A 80 3.61 4.41 2.71
N THR A 81 3.28 3.85 1.55
CA THR A 81 3.00 2.42 1.40
C THR A 81 4.20 1.70 0.83
N TYR A 82 4.73 0.72 1.57
CA TYR A 82 5.93 -0.03 1.20
C TYR A 82 5.60 -1.49 0.95
N LEU A 83 6.19 -2.05 -0.11
CA LEU A 83 6.03 -3.46 -0.47
C LEU A 83 7.33 -4.22 -0.16
N PHE A 84 7.27 -5.12 0.82
CA PHE A 84 8.40 -6.00 1.17
C PHE A 84 8.27 -7.35 0.46
N VAL A 85 8.99 -7.51 -0.65
CA VAL A 85 9.00 -8.71 -1.51
C VAL A 85 10.30 -9.50 -1.40
N GLY A 86 10.24 -10.80 -1.70
CA GLY A 86 11.41 -11.68 -1.67
C GLY A 86 11.01 -13.15 -1.57
N ALA A 87 11.99 -14.06 -1.59
CA ALA A 87 11.75 -15.49 -1.51
C ALA A 87 11.12 -15.92 -0.17
N PRO A 88 10.50 -17.12 -0.09
CA PRO A 88 10.02 -17.67 1.17
C PRO A 88 11.15 -17.80 2.20
N LYS A 89 10.84 -17.60 3.49
CA LYS A 89 11.74 -17.80 4.64
C LYS A 89 13.00 -16.92 4.70
N ILE A 90 13.10 -15.85 3.90
CA ILE A 90 14.21 -14.87 3.96
C ILE A 90 14.09 -13.82 5.08
N GLY A 91 13.11 -13.96 5.97
CA GLY A 91 12.96 -13.07 7.12
C GLY A 91 12.11 -11.82 6.90
N LYS A 92 11.29 -11.75 5.83
CA LYS A 92 10.38 -10.60 5.60
C LYS A 92 9.49 -10.29 6.82
N SER A 93 8.89 -11.31 7.42
CA SER A 93 8.05 -11.17 8.61
C SER A 93 8.86 -10.71 9.84
N PHE A 94 10.09 -11.19 9.99
CA PHE A 94 10.98 -10.78 11.08
C PHE A 94 11.37 -9.30 10.93
N LEU A 95 11.68 -8.85 9.71
CA LEU A 95 11.93 -7.44 9.44
C LEU A 95 10.71 -6.57 9.77
N MET A 96 9.50 -7.01 9.42
CA MET A 96 8.28 -6.27 9.78
C MET A 96 8.11 -6.14 11.29
N ALA A 97 8.39 -7.21 12.05
CA ALA A 97 8.35 -7.17 13.50
C ALA A 97 9.38 -6.19 14.08
N GLN A 98 10.60 -6.15 13.52
CA GLN A 98 11.64 -5.21 13.94
C GLN A 98 11.28 -3.75 13.63
N LEU A 99 10.65 -3.50 12.48
CA LEU A 99 10.11 -2.18 12.15
C LEU A 99 9.02 -1.76 13.14
N GLY A 100 8.05 -2.65 13.41
CA GLY A 100 7.01 -2.39 14.39
C GLY A 100 7.57 -2.11 15.80
N TYR A 101 8.61 -2.86 16.20
CA TYR A 101 9.30 -2.62 17.46
C TYR A 101 9.94 -1.24 17.52
N HIS A 102 10.74 -0.85 16.51
CA HIS A 102 11.38 0.46 16.47
C HIS A 102 10.35 1.60 16.50
N VAL A 103 9.27 1.49 15.71
CA VAL A 103 8.19 2.49 15.70
C VAL A 103 7.48 2.57 17.06
N SER A 104 7.35 1.45 17.76
CA SER A 104 6.70 1.41 19.08
C SER A 104 7.58 1.94 20.23
N MET A 105 8.90 1.95 20.05
CA MET A 105 9.83 2.42 21.07
C MET A 105 9.96 3.94 21.12
N GLY A 106 9.71 4.63 20.01
CA GLY A 106 9.91 6.08 19.88
C GLY A 106 11.34 6.41 19.50
#